data_AF-F3G9Y3-F1
#
_entry.id   AF-F3G9Y3-F1
#
_cell.length_a   1.000
_cell.length_b   1.000
_cell.length_c   1.000
_cell.angle_alpha   90.00
_cell.angle_beta   90.00
_cell.angle_gamma   90.00
#
_symmetry.space_group_name_H-M   'P 1'
#
loop_
_entity.id
_entity.type
_entity.pdbx_description
1 polymer ?
#
loop_
_entity_poly.entity_id
_entity_poly.type
_entity_poly.pdbx_seq_one_letter_code
_entity_poly.pdbx_strand_id
1 'polypeptide(L)'
;QPTCVGSPPGSKWLAYVGHDSNIAQLRTLLGFDWKIAEYPENDAAPGGTIVFERWVSDRTGAQFVSVAYVAQSLDQLRNLSSEPPYQAQYPGYAGEELMPLNGFVADMEKRIDRSATEIQHYDNP
;
A
#
# COMPACT_ATOMS: atom_id res chain seq x y z
N GLN A 1 -8.19 2.24 -19.06
CA GLN A 1 -9.02 1.23 -18.38
C GLN A 1 -10.44 1.78 -18.33
N PRO A 2 -11.50 1.00 -18.58
CA PRO A 2 -12.86 1.49 -18.36
C PRO A 2 -13.01 1.87 -16.89
N THR A 3 -13.54 3.06 -16.62
CA THR A 3 -13.75 3.58 -15.27
C THR A 3 -14.84 2.76 -14.60
N CYS A 4 -14.46 1.86 -13.70
CA CYS A 4 -15.42 1.26 -12.79
C CYS A 4 -15.96 2.38 -11.88
N VAL A 5 -17.27 2.39 -11.64
CA VAL A 5 -17.89 3.35 -10.72
C VAL A 5 -17.17 3.26 -9.37
N GLY A 6 -16.72 4.39 -8.83
CA GLY A 6 -15.93 4.43 -7.60
C GLY A 6 -14.41 4.35 -7.77
N SER A 7 -13.90 4.22 -8.99
CA SER A 7 -12.45 4.24 -9.25
C SER A 7 -11.93 5.66 -9.45
N PRO A 8 -10.72 5.98 -8.95
CA PRO A 8 -10.05 7.23 -9.28
C PRO A 8 -9.83 7.34 -10.80
N PRO A 9 -9.64 8.56 -11.34
CA PRO A 9 -9.25 8.75 -12.74
C PRO A 9 -8.05 7.89 -13.12
N GLY A 10 -7.93 7.57 -14.42
CA GLY A 10 -6.83 6.76 -14.94
C GLY A 10 -5.47 7.44 -14.75
N SER A 11 -4.86 7.24 -13.58
CA SER A 11 -3.61 7.86 -13.16
C SER A 11 -2.47 6.85 -13.09
N LYS A 12 -1.26 7.28 -13.44
CA LYS A 12 -0.04 6.47 -13.28
C LYS A 12 0.42 6.40 -11.82
N TRP A 13 0.10 7.43 -11.05
CA TRP A 13 0.43 7.53 -9.64
C TRP A 13 -0.75 8.15 -8.90
N LEU A 14 -1.03 7.62 -7.71
CA LEU A 14 -2.15 8.01 -6.87
C LEU A 14 -1.68 8.00 -5.42
N ALA A 15 -1.91 9.10 -4.72
CA ALA A 15 -1.62 9.22 -3.30
C ALA A 15 -2.89 9.54 -2.54
N TYR A 16 -3.12 8.78 -1.47
CA TYR A 16 -4.11 9.10 -0.45
C TYR A 16 -3.35 9.59 0.78
N VAL A 17 -3.67 10.80 1.23
CA VAL A 17 -3.06 11.39 2.43
C VAL A 17 -4.09 11.34 3.54
N GLY A 18 -3.73 10.68 4.64
CA GLY A 18 -4.60 10.47 5.80
C GLY A 18 -3.81 10.50 7.09
N HIS A 19 -4.32 9.79 8.09
CA HIS A 19 -3.75 9.70 9.42
C HIS A 19 -3.08 8.34 9.68
N ASP A 20 -2.28 8.29 10.74
CA ASP A 20 -1.73 7.07 11.32
C ASP A 20 -2.78 5.96 11.52
N SER A 21 -3.98 6.32 11.97
CA SER A 21 -5.11 5.41 12.15
C SER A 21 -5.53 4.71 10.85
N ASN A 22 -5.46 5.39 9.70
CA ASN A 22 -5.75 4.77 8.41
C ASN A 22 -4.69 3.72 8.05
N ILE A 23 -3.41 4.05 8.28
CA ILE A 23 -2.30 3.12 8.07
C ILE A 23 -2.42 1.90 9.00
N ALA A 24 -2.76 2.11 10.27
CA ALA A 24 -2.96 1.03 11.24
C ALA A 24 -4.12 0.11 10.84
N GLN A 25 -5.23 0.67 10.35
CA GLN A 25 -6.36 -0.12 9.84
C GLN A 25 -5.99 -0.94 8.60
N LEU A 26 -5.29 -0.32 7.64
CA LEU A 26 -4.82 -1.01 6.43
C LEU A 26 -3.80 -2.10 6.76
N ARG A 27 -2.88 -1.87 7.71
CA ARG A 27 -1.96 -2.88 8.24
C ARG A 27 -2.70 -4.13 8.68
N THR A 28 -3.72 -3.95 9.51
CA THR A 28 -4.52 -5.06 10.05
C THR A 28 -5.31 -5.77 8.95
N LEU A 29 -5.92 -5.03 8.01
CA LEU A 29 -6.60 -5.61 6.85
C LEU A 29 -5.65 -6.49 6.03
N LEU A 30 -4.46 -5.96 5.72
CA LEU A 30 -3.43 -6.67 4.96
C LEU A 30 -2.85 -7.86 5.75
N GLY A 31 -2.89 -7.82 7.09
CA GLY A 31 -2.11 -8.73 7.92
C GLY A 31 -0.61 -8.52 7.72
N PHE A 32 -0.21 -7.26 7.52
CA PHE A 32 1.15 -6.87 7.20
C PHE A 32 1.85 -6.30 8.43
N ASP A 33 2.45 -7.14 9.25
CA ASP A 33 3.22 -6.65 10.39
C ASP A 33 4.61 -6.20 9.96
N TRP A 34 5.10 -5.10 10.55
CA TRP A 34 6.42 -4.55 10.22
C TRP A 34 7.18 -4.08 11.46
N LYS A 35 8.51 -4.17 11.35
CA LYS A 35 9.46 -3.44 12.18
C LYS A 35 10.36 -2.65 11.24
N ILE A 36 10.43 -1.34 11.42
CA ILE A 36 11.14 -0.45 10.50
C ILE A 36 11.93 0.60 11.28
N ALA A 37 13.18 0.82 10.87
CA ALA A 37 14.12 1.72 11.54
C ALA A 37 14.11 1.50 13.07
N GLU A 38 14.03 2.58 13.85
CA GLU A 38 14.01 2.57 15.32
C GLU A 38 12.59 2.54 15.90
N TYR A 39 11.54 2.67 15.08
CA TYR A 39 10.15 2.73 15.54
C TYR A 39 9.73 1.43 16.22
N PRO A 40 8.84 1.48 17.22
CA PRO A 40 8.19 0.28 17.76
C PRO A 40 7.59 -0.59 16.66
N GLU A 41 7.44 -1.89 16.95
CA GLU A 41 6.80 -2.80 16.00
C GLU A 41 5.38 -2.32 15.69
N ASN A 42 5.02 -2.37 14.41
CA ASN A 42 3.71 -2.00 13.88
C ASN A 42 3.30 -0.54 14.05
N ASP A 43 4.24 0.33 14.39
CA ASP A 43 3.99 1.76 14.53
C ASP A 43 3.91 2.44 13.15
N ALA A 44 2.99 3.39 13.03
CA ALA A 44 2.79 4.19 11.83
C ALA A 44 3.69 5.44 11.92
N ALA A 45 4.94 5.29 11.49
CA ALA A 45 5.92 6.38 11.42
C ALA A 45 5.36 7.64 10.73
N PRO A 46 5.74 8.86 11.18
CA PRO A 46 5.37 10.11 10.51
C PRO A 46 5.79 10.13 9.04
N GLY A 47 4.86 10.48 8.15
CA GLY A 47 5.08 10.44 6.70
C GLY A 47 5.23 9.03 6.12
N GLY A 48 5.07 7.99 6.94
CA GLY A 48 5.11 6.60 6.53
C GLY A 48 3.99 6.28 5.54
N THR A 49 4.31 5.45 4.55
CA THR A 49 3.45 5.19 3.40
C THR A 49 3.38 3.69 3.13
N ILE A 50 2.17 3.14 3.00
CA ILE A 50 1.97 1.83 2.39
C ILE A 50 1.93 2.05 0.87
N VAL A 51 2.90 1.49 0.17
CA VAL A 51 3.04 1.59 -1.28
C VAL A 51 2.49 0.33 -1.92
N PHE A 52 1.60 0.49 -2.90
CA PHE A 52 1.12 -0.59 -3.77
C PHE A 52 1.63 -0.34 -5.19
N GLU A 53 2.40 -1.27 -5.74
CA GLU A 53 2.92 -1.17 -7.10
C GLU A 53 2.32 -2.25 -7.98
N ARG A 54 1.69 -1.85 -9.10
CA ARG A 54 1.17 -2.79 -10.09
C ARG A 54 2.18 -3.02 -11.20
N TRP A 55 2.58 -4.27 -11.38
CA TRP A 55 3.50 -4.72 -12.42
C TRP A 55 2.75 -5.47 -13.51
N VAL A 56 3.17 -5.32 -14.77
CA VAL A 56 2.59 -6.03 -15.92
C VAL A 56 3.72 -6.65 -16.72
N SER A 57 3.63 -7.96 -16.98
CA SER A 57 4.61 -8.64 -17.82
C SER A 57 4.39 -8.28 -19.29
N ASP A 58 5.39 -7.67 -19.93
CA ASP A 58 5.34 -7.32 -21.36
C ASP A 58 5.17 -8.55 -22.27
N ARG A 59 5.63 -9.72 -21.80
CA ARG A 59 5.59 -10.97 -22.59
C ARG A 59 4.24 -11.68 -22.53
N THR A 60 3.60 -11.69 -21.36
CA THR A 60 2.39 -12.50 -21.12
C THR A 60 1.15 -11.67 -20.80
N GLY A 61 1.31 -10.38 -20.52
CA GLY A 61 0.25 -9.51 -20.00
C GLY A 61 -0.17 -9.83 -18.56
N ALA A 62 0.51 -10.76 -17.88
CA ALA A 62 0.20 -11.13 -16.50
C ALA A 62 0.42 -9.92 -15.56
N GLN A 63 -0.52 -9.71 -14.65
CA GLN A 63 -0.51 -8.58 -13.72
C GLN A 63 -0.13 -9.04 -12.32
N PHE A 64 0.74 -8.28 -11.68
CA PHE A 64 1.26 -8.54 -10.34
C PHE A 64 1.15 -7.29 -9.46
N VAL A 65 1.26 -7.49 -8.15
CA VAL A 65 1.34 -6.42 -7.17
C VAL A 65 2.47 -6.68 -6.18
N SER A 66 3.26 -5.64 -5.89
CA SER A 66 4.17 -5.57 -4.73
C SER A 66 3.58 -4.59 -3.72
N VAL A 67 3.77 -4.88 -2.43
CA VAL A 67 3.31 -4.03 -1.33
C VAL A 67 4.45 -3.81 -0.35
N ALA A 68 4.68 -2.57 0.06
CA ALA A 68 5.74 -2.24 1.00
C ALA A 68 5.29 -1.16 1.97
N TYR A 69 5.93 -1.09 3.13
CA TYR A 69 5.84 0.04 4.04
C TYR A 69 7.14 0.82 4.00
N VAL A 70 7.06 2.12 3.71
CA VAL A 70 8.21 3.00 3.53
C VAL A 70 8.15 4.12 4.57
N ALA A 71 9.26 4.38 5.26
CA ALA A 71 9.34 5.45 6.26
C ALA A 71 10.77 5.97 6.47
N GLN A 72 10.89 7.24 6.84
CA GLN A 72 12.15 7.81 7.30
C GLN A 72 12.38 7.47 8.78
N SER A 73 13.64 7.20 9.15
CA SER A 73 14.04 7.07 10.57
C SER A 73 13.87 8.38 11.34
N LEU A 74 13.90 8.30 12.67
CA LEU A 74 13.85 9.48 13.52
C LEU A 74 15.03 10.43 13.25
N ASP A 75 16.22 9.86 12.99
CA ASP A 75 17.42 10.64 12.64
C ASP A 75 17.33 11.22 11.22
N GLN A 76 16.75 10.52 10.25
CA GLN A 76 16.51 11.06 8.91
C GLN A 76 15.56 12.26 8.98
N LEU A 77 14.46 12.16 9.73
CA LEU A 77 13.53 13.26 9.94
C LEU A 77 14.19 14.45 10.66
N ARG A 78 14.89 14.19 11.77
CA ARG A 78 15.54 15.23 12.58
C ARG A 78 16.55 16.04 11.79
N ASN A 79 17.29 15.39 10.90
CA ASN A 79 18.36 16.00 10.13
C ASN A 79 17.93 16.44 8.72
N LEU A 80 16.64 16.36 8.39
CA LEU A 80 16.11 16.66 7.04
C LEU A 80 16.89 15.92 5.93
N SER A 81 17.18 14.64 6.19
CA SER A 81 18.04 13.84 5.33
C SER A 81 17.41 13.62 3.95
N SER A 82 18.24 13.65 2.91
CA SER A 82 17.89 13.26 1.54
C SER A 82 18.16 11.79 1.24
N GLU A 83 18.66 11.03 2.22
CA GLU A 83 18.91 9.60 2.06
C GLU A 83 17.59 8.84 1.80
N PRO A 84 17.64 7.72 1.04
CA PRO A 84 16.46 6.90 0.82
C PRO A 84 15.80 6.46 2.14
N PRO A 85 14.46 6.49 2.23
CA PRO A 85 13.75 5.99 3.39
C PRO A 85 13.96 4.48 3.56
N TYR A 86 13.75 3.98 4.77
CA TYR A 86 13.71 2.54 5.03
C TYR A 86 12.47 1.93 4.38
N GLN A 87 12.56 0.64 4.06
CA GLN A 87 11.47 -0.13 3.49
C GLN A 87 11.33 -1.48 4.21
N ALA A 88 10.11 -1.81 4.60
CA ALA A 88 9.70 -3.15 5.00
C ALA A 88 8.85 -3.74 3.87
N GLN A 89 9.18 -4.95 3.42
CA GLN A 89 8.49 -5.61 2.32
C GLN A 89 7.34 -6.47 2.83
N TYR A 90 6.18 -6.42 2.18
CA TYR A 90 5.10 -7.38 2.44
C TYR A 90 5.60 -8.78 2.04
N PRO A 91 5.54 -9.78 2.93
CA PRO A 91 6.13 -11.10 2.69
C PRO A 91 5.44 -11.89 1.58
N GLY A 92 4.28 -11.42 1.11
CA GLY A 92 3.59 -11.96 -0.03
C GLY A 92 3.11 -13.39 0.12
N TYR A 93 2.95 -14.08 -1.00
CA TYR A 93 2.57 -15.49 -1.03
C TYR A 93 3.81 -16.36 -1.11
N ALA A 94 3.95 -17.28 -0.15
CA ALA A 94 5.11 -18.17 -0.08
C ALA A 94 6.48 -17.45 -0.04
N GLY A 95 6.52 -16.20 0.45
CA GLY A 95 7.74 -15.39 0.53
C GLY A 95 8.05 -14.56 -0.72
N GLU A 96 7.19 -14.60 -1.74
CA GLU A 96 7.42 -13.87 -3.00
C GLU A 96 6.86 -12.44 -2.92
N GLU A 97 7.72 -11.46 -3.19
CA GLU A 97 7.34 -10.04 -3.23
C GLU A 97 6.28 -9.73 -4.30
N LEU A 98 6.46 -10.27 -5.51
CA LEU A 98 5.54 -10.05 -6.63
C LEU A 98 4.42 -11.09 -6.61
N MET A 99 3.25 -10.67 -6.16
CA MET A 99 2.08 -11.53 -6.07
C MET A 99 1.19 -11.40 -7.30
N PRO A 100 0.56 -12.47 -7.80
CA PRO A 100 -0.48 -12.35 -8.81
C PRO A 100 -1.59 -11.40 -8.36
N LEU A 101 -1.87 -10.36 -9.15
CA LEU A 101 -2.80 -9.29 -8.75
C LEU A 101 -4.20 -9.82 -8.45
N ASN A 102 -4.68 -10.77 -9.25
CA ASN A 102 -5.99 -11.38 -9.05
C ASN A 102 -6.09 -12.17 -7.73
N GLY A 103 -5.03 -12.89 -7.36
CA GLY A 103 -4.95 -13.61 -6.08
C GLY A 103 -4.98 -12.63 -4.91
N PHE A 104 -4.15 -11.58 -4.98
CA PHE A 104 -4.10 -10.52 -3.98
C PHE A 104 -5.46 -9.85 -3.76
N VAL A 105 -6.12 -9.44 -4.85
CA VAL A 105 -7.47 -8.84 -4.77
C VAL A 105 -8.45 -9.81 -4.13
N ALA A 106 -8.52 -11.06 -4.60
CA ALA A 106 -9.46 -12.05 -4.07
C ALA A 106 -9.26 -12.33 -2.58
N ASP A 107 -8.03 -12.25 -2.06
CA ASP A 107 -7.77 -12.39 -0.64
C ASP A 107 -8.14 -11.16 0.18
N MET A 108 -7.90 -9.96 -0.35
CA MET A 108 -8.33 -8.71 0.31
C MET A 108 -9.85 -8.61 0.38
N GLU A 109 -10.56 -9.04 -0.67
CA GLU A 109 -12.03 -9.04 -0.69
C GLU A 109 -12.66 -9.89 0.41
N LYS A 110 -11.97 -10.92 0.91
CA LYS A 110 -12.43 -11.75 2.03
C LYS A 110 -12.30 -11.04 3.38
N ARG A 111 -11.45 -10.01 3.47
CA ARG A 111 -11.12 -9.29 4.70
C ARG A 111 -11.84 -7.95 4.84
N ILE A 112 -12.42 -7.45 3.75
CA ILE A 112 -13.17 -6.20 3.72
C ILE A 112 -14.62 -6.45 4.18
N ASP A 113 -15.06 -5.72 5.21
CA ASP A 113 -16.48 -5.65 5.58
C ASP A 113 -17.24 -4.80 4.56
N ARG A 114 -18.02 -5.45 3.71
CA ARG A 114 -18.81 -4.80 2.65
C ARG A 114 -19.94 -3.92 3.19
N SER A 115 -20.36 -4.10 4.44
CA SER A 115 -21.34 -3.21 5.08
C SER A 115 -20.74 -1.88 5.51
N ALA A 116 -19.40 -1.81 5.60
CA ALA A 116 -18.63 -0.64 5.99
C ALA A 116 -17.89 0.02 4.80
N THR A 117 -18.33 -0.24 3.57
CA THR A 117 -17.78 0.40 2.36
C THR A 117 -18.79 1.35 1.73
N GLU A 118 -18.30 2.46 1.21
CA GLU A 118 -19.10 3.44 0.45
C GLU A 118 -18.43 3.69 -0.91
N ILE A 119 -19.23 3.99 -1.94
CA ILE A 119 -18.70 4.33 -3.26
C ILE A 119 -18.07 5.72 -3.18
N GLN A 120 -16.78 5.81 -3.51
CA GLN A 120 -16.10 7.11 -3.58
C GLN A 120 -16.40 7.82 -4.89
N HIS A 121 -16.89 9.05 -4.78
CA HIS A 121 -17.14 9.90 -5.93
C HIS A 121 -15.92 10.79 -6.18
N TYR A 122 -15.26 10.59 -7.32
CA TYR A 122 -14.19 11.46 -7.78
C TYR A 122 -14.78 12.50 -8.72
N ASP A 123 -14.67 13.76 -8.36
CA ASP A 123 -14.97 14.84 -9.29
C ASP A 123 -13.93 14.80 -10.41
N ASN A 124 -14.43 14.75 -11.65
CA ASN A 124 -13.56 14.86 -12.81
C ASN A 124 -13.19 16.34 -12.96
N PRO A 125 -11.91 16.72 -12.93
CA PRO A 125 -11.49 18.12 -13.08
C PRO A 125 -11.85 18.69 -14.45
#